data_AF-A0AAX3M3Q1-F1
#
_entry.id   AF-A0AAX3M3Q1-F1
#
_cell.length_a   1.000
_cell.length_b   1.000
_cell.length_c   1.000
_cell.angle_alpha   90.00
_cell.angle_beta   90.00
_cell.angle_gamma   90.00
#
_symmetry.space_group_name_H-M   'P 1'
#
loop_
_entity.id
_entity.type
_entity.pdbx_description
1 polymer ?
#
loop_
_entity_poly.entity_id
_entity_poly.type
_entity_poly.pdbx_seq_one_letter_code
_entity_poly.pdbx_strand_id
1 'polypeptide(L)'
;MLKNSNEKDIAKISYFFGELIIYNLKGKWDIDEFGVPILSHIGGKEGMKKNPYKIVSRFIVNPQLNDLIGHYNILKDLVKK
;
A
#
# COMPACT_ATOMS: atom_id res chain seq x y z
N MET A 1 3.29 22.08 -5.39
CA MET A 1 4.71 21.91 -5.77
C MET A 1 5.38 21.07 -4.68
N LEU A 2 5.55 19.75 -4.89
CA LEU A 2 6.11 18.82 -3.90
C LEU A 2 7.55 19.21 -3.57
N LYS A 3 7.83 19.51 -2.30
CA LYS A 3 8.98 20.31 -1.86
C LYS A 3 10.22 19.50 -1.48
N ASN A 4 10.19 18.17 -1.57
CA ASN A 4 11.34 17.31 -1.32
C ASN A 4 11.36 16.14 -2.32
N SER A 5 12.51 15.86 -2.93
CA SER A 5 12.72 14.71 -3.83
C SER A 5 12.19 13.40 -3.22
N ASN A 6 12.33 13.25 -1.90
CA ASN A 6 11.89 12.08 -1.15
C ASN A 6 10.37 11.80 -1.23
N GLU A 7 9.51 12.82 -1.22
CA GLU A 7 8.04 12.60 -1.27
C GLU A 7 7.58 12.03 -2.62
N LYS A 8 8.20 12.50 -3.71
CA LYS A 8 7.91 11.98 -5.05
C LYS A 8 8.36 10.53 -5.19
N ASP A 9 9.50 10.19 -4.62
CA ASP A 9 10.01 8.82 -4.66
C ASP A 9 9.19 7.88 -3.77
N ILE A 10 8.78 8.33 -2.57
CA ILE A 10 7.81 7.62 -1.72
C ILE A 10 6.53 7.36 -2.51
N ALA A 11 5.97 8.36 -3.19
CA ALA A 11 4.74 8.20 -3.96
C ALA A 11 4.88 7.17 -5.08
N LYS A 12 5.99 7.19 -5.84
CA LYS A 12 6.28 6.21 -6.90
C LYS A 12 6.43 4.79 -6.35
N ILE A 13 7.21 4.62 -5.28
CA ILE A 13 7.40 3.30 -4.64
C ILE A 13 6.06 2.79 -4.09
N SER A 14 5.24 3.67 -3.52
CA SER A 14 3.90 3.35 -3.03
C SER A 14 2.98 2.89 -4.14
N TYR A 15 3.04 3.52 -5.31
CA TYR A 15 2.31 3.11 -6.49
C TYR A 15 2.73 1.71 -6.94
N PHE A 16 4.04 1.46 -7.12
CA PHE A 16 4.54 0.13 -7.49
C PHE A 16 4.17 -0.96 -6.49
N PHE A 17 4.26 -0.66 -5.19
CA PHE A 17 3.85 -1.59 -4.14
C PHE A 17 2.35 -1.86 -4.17
N GLY A 18 1.53 -0.85 -4.45
CA GLY A 18 0.09 -1.02 -4.61
C GLY A 18 -0.29 -1.86 -5.83
N GLU A 19 0.34 -1.61 -6.98
CA GLU A 19 0.19 -2.42 -8.19
C GLU A 19 0.56 -3.89 -7.95
N LEU A 20 1.67 -4.14 -7.22
CA LEU A 20 2.07 -5.50 -6.83
C LEU A 20 0.99 -6.19 -6.01
N ILE A 21 0.38 -5.49 -5.04
CA ILE A 21 -0.70 -6.03 -4.23
C ILE A 21 -1.93 -6.34 -5.10
N ILE A 22 -2.38 -5.40 -5.94
CA ILE A 22 -3.54 -5.60 -6.82
C ILE A 22 -3.31 -6.78 -7.76
N TYR A 23 -2.15 -6.83 -8.41
CA TYR A 23 -1.82 -7.87 -9.38
C TYR A 23 -1.89 -9.28 -8.76
N ASN A 24 -1.34 -9.45 -7.55
CA ASN A 24 -1.25 -10.76 -6.92
C ASN A 24 -2.45 -11.15 -6.08
N LEU A 25 -3.09 -10.18 -5.42
CA LEU A 25 -4.14 -10.43 -4.43
C LEU A 25 -5.53 -10.03 -4.92
N LYS A 26 -5.65 -9.47 -6.13
CA LYS A 26 -6.85 -8.79 -6.64
C LYS A 26 -7.20 -7.57 -5.78
N GLY A 27 -8.00 -6.69 -6.34
CA GLY A 27 -8.41 -5.43 -5.73
C GLY A 27 -8.44 -4.32 -6.76
N LYS A 28 -8.58 -3.08 -6.29
CA LYS A 28 -8.56 -1.90 -7.15
C LYS A 28 -8.01 -0.70 -6.41
N TRP A 29 -7.49 0.26 -7.16
CA TRP A 29 -7.28 1.60 -6.65
C TRP A 29 -8.63 2.28 -6.40
N ASP A 30 -8.65 3.05 -5.32
CA ASP A 30 -9.81 3.77 -4.84
C ASP A 30 -9.34 5.03 -4.12
N ILE A 31 -10.28 5.86 -3.71
CA ILE A 31 -10.03 7.10 -2.98
C ILE A 31 -10.79 7.01 -1.66
N ASP A 32 -10.12 7.30 -0.54
CA ASP A 32 -10.79 7.36 0.76
C ASP A 32 -11.60 8.66 0.93
N GLU A 33 -12.28 8.79 2.06
CA GLU A 33 -13.11 9.97 2.38
C GLU A 33 -12.33 11.30 2.42
N PHE A 34 -11.00 11.25 2.50
CA PHE A 34 -10.12 12.41 2.53
C PHE A 34 -9.44 12.69 1.19
N GLY A 35 -9.83 11.99 0.12
CA GLY A 35 -9.19 12.17 -1.19
C GLY A 35 -7.85 11.46 -1.32
N VAL A 36 -7.50 10.53 -0.42
CA VAL A 36 -6.21 9.84 -0.44
C VAL A 36 -6.31 8.54 -1.24
N PRO A 37 -5.37 8.27 -2.17
CA PRO A 37 -5.32 7.01 -2.88
C PRO A 37 -5.10 5.83 -1.94
N ILE A 38 -5.98 4.83 -2.04
CA ILE A 38 -5.93 3.58 -1.29
C ILE A 38 -6.19 2.40 -2.21
N LEU A 39 -5.84 1.20 -1.73
CA LEU A 39 -6.30 -0.06 -2.28
C LEU A 39 -7.59 -0.46 -1.57
N SER A 40 -8.59 -0.89 -2.32
CA SER A 40 -9.84 -1.44 -1.78
C SER A 40 -10.16 -2.80 -2.41
N HIS A 41 -11.07 -3.54 -1.78
CA HIS A 41 -11.55 -4.85 -2.24
C HIS A 41 -10.42 -5.88 -2.42
N ILE A 42 -9.37 -5.79 -1.61
CA ILE A 42 -8.23 -6.69 -1.71
C ILE A 42 -8.71 -8.13 -1.44
N GLY A 43 -8.37 -9.06 -2.33
CA GLY A 43 -8.87 -10.44 -2.22
C GLY A 43 -10.36 -10.60 -2.46
N GLY A 44 -11.05 -9.60 -3.02
CA GLY A 44 -12.51 -9.58 -3.16
C GLY A 44 -13.26 -9.23 -1.86
N LYS A 45 -12.56 -8.80 -0.80
CA LYS A 45 -13.16 -8.47 0.50
C LYS A 45 -13.46 -6.98 0.59
N GLU A 46 -14.74 -6.59 0.62
CA GLU A 46 -15.17 -5.17 0.65
C GLU A 46 -14.55 -4.37 1.81
N GLY A 47 -14.41 -4.98 2.98
CA GLY A 47 -13.81 -4.34 4.17
C GLY A 47 -12.28 -4.23 4.14
N MET A 48 -11.60 -4.87 3.19
CA MET A 48 -10.14 -4.87 3.15
C MET A 48 -9.61 -3.67 2.36
N LYS A 49 -9.22 -2.63 3.10
CA LYS A 49 -8.60 -1.40 2.57
C LYS A 49 -7.17 -1.23 3.07
N LYS A 50 -6.27 -0.72 2.23
CA LYS A 50 -4.88 -0.40 2.60
C LYS A 50 -4.40 0.87 1.93
N ASN A 51 -3.55 1.63 2.63
CA ASN A 51 -2.91 2.82 2.09
C ASN A 51 -1.42 2.51 1.84
N PRO A 52 -1.00 2.29 0.58
CA PRO A 52 0.39 1.99 0.25
C PRO A 52 1.37 3.09 0.65
N TYR A 53 0.97 4.37 0.51
CA TYR A 53 1.78 5.51 0.91
C TYR A 53 2.14 5.47 2.38
N LYS A 54 1.18 5.15 3.24
CA LYS A 54 1.40 5.01 4.68
C LYS A 54 2.35 3.85 5.01
N ILE A 55 2.24 2.73 4.29
CA ILE A 55 3.10 1.55 4.48
C ILE A 55 4.54 1.87 4.08
N VAL A 56 4.73 2.41 2.87
CA VAL A 56 6.06 2.76 2.35
C VAL A 56 6.71 3.89 3.15
N SER A 57 5.93 4.91 3.55
CA SER A 57 6.45 5.98 4.41
C SER A 57 6.98 5.45 5.74
N ARG A 58 6.25 4.52 6.38
CA ARG A 58 6.70 3.88 7.63
C ARG A 58 7.97 3.05 7.42
N PHE A 59 8.06 2.32 6.32
CA PHE A 59 9.28 1.60 5.93
C PHE A 59 10.47 2.54 5.78
N ILE A 60 10.33 3.64 5.05
CA ILE A 60 11.43 4.59 4.82
C ILE A 60 11.85 5.30 6.11
N VAL A 61 10.90 5.65 6.98
CA VAL A 61 11.21 6.29 8.27
C VAL A 61 11.91 5.32 9.24
N ASN A 62 11.48 4.06 9.27
CA ASN A 62 12.07 3.06 10.16
C ASN A 62 12.07 1.66 9.51
N PRO A 63 13.11 1.35 8.71
CA PRO A 63 13.20 0.09 7.97
C PRO A 63 13.57 -1.11 8.87
N GLN A 64 14.01 -0.88 10.12
CA GLN A 64 14.31 -1.97 11.06
C GLN A 64 13.04 -2.54 11.69
N LEU A 65 11.97 -1.73 11.81
CA LEU A 65 10.71 -2.13 12.44
C LEU A 65 9.59 -2.40 11.43
N ASN A 66 9.74 -1.98 10.18
CA ASN A 66 8.75 -2.17 9.14
C ASN A 66 9.42 -2.87 7.96
N ASP A 67 8.75 -3.88 7.41
CA ASP A 67 9.19 -4.62 6.22
C ASP A 67 8.05 -4.67 5.20
N LEU A 68 8.34 -4.25 3.96
CA LEU A 68 7.37 -4.28 2.87
C LEU A 68 7.00 -5.72 2.49
N ILE A 69 7.96 -6.65 2.51
CA ILE A 69 7.72 -8.06 2.19
C ILE A 69 6.85 -8.70 3.27
N GLY A 70 7.17 -8.47 4.55
CA GLY A 70 6.36 -8.88 5.68
C GLY A 70 4.92 -8.35 5.60
N HIS A 71 4.74 -7.07 5.28
CA HIS A 71 3.41 -6.48 5.07
C HIS A 71 2.63 -7.17 3.94
N TYR A 72 3.30 -7.45 2.81
CA TYR A 72 2.69 -8.17 1.70
C TYR A 72 2.29 -9.61 2.08
N ASN A 73 3.15 -10.34 2.79
CA ASN A 73 2.87 -11.72 3.22
C ASN A 73 1.69 -11.78 4.20
N ILE A 74 1.62 -10.85 5.16
CA ILE A 74 0.48 -10.75 6.08
C ILE A 74 -0.81 -10.52 5.29
N LEU A 75 -0.80 -9.60 4.31
CA LEU A 75 -1.96 -9.35 3.45
C LEU A 75 -2.36 -10.60 2.67
N LYS A 76 -1.39 -11.28 2.06
CA LYS A 76 -1.60 -12.51 1.31
C LYS A 76 -2.25 -13.60 2.18
N ASP A 77 -1.81 -13.76 3.41
CA ASP A 77 -2.36 -14.74 4.34
C ASP A 77 -3.78 -14.36 4.79
N LEU A 78 -4.06 -13.07 4.99
CA LEU A 78 -5.40 -12.58 5.31
C LEU A 78 -6.39 -12.75 4.16
N VAL A 79 -5.92 -12.72 2.91
CA VAL A 79 -6.76 -12.95 1.72
C VAL A 79 -7.08 -14.44 1.54
N LYS A 80 -6.14 -15.34 1.86
CA LYS A 80 -6.33 -16.80 1.74
C LYS A 80 -7.29 -17.40 2.77
N LYS A 81 -7.42 -16.78 3.94
CA LYS A 81 -8.38 -17.18 4.99
C LYS A 81 -9.78 -16.73 4.63
#